data_AF-A0A4D6MVV4-F1
#
_entry.id   AF-A0A4D6MVV4-F1
#
_cell.length_a   1.000
_cell.length_b   1.000
_cell.length_c   1.000
_cell.angle_alpha   90.00
_cell.angle_beta   90.00
_cell.angle_gamma   90.00
#
_symmetry.space_group_name_H-M   'P 1'
#
loop_
_entity.id
_entity.type
_entity.pdbx_description
1 polymer ?
#
loop_
_entity_poly.entity_id
_entity_poly.type
_entity_poly.pdbx_seq_one_letter_code
_entity_poly.pdbx_strand_id
1 'polypeptide(L)'
;MRKEIQDLRTNARIFQLSKCTACTFTLDLPAVHFMCMHSFHLRCLGDNEKECPECAPEYRSVLEMKRNLEQNSKDQDRFFNQVKSSKDGFSVIAEYFGKGIISKISNGSTSGPRSGTASSSSGF
;
A
#
# COMPACT_ATOMS: atom_id res chain seq x y z
N MET A 1 1.32 2.06 15.37
CA MET A 1 1.23 2.49 13.95
C MET A 1 0.89 3.97 13.71
N ARG A 2 -0.35 4.48 13.88
CA ARG A 2 -0.64 5.90 13.50
C ARG A 2 0.21 6.95 14.23
N LYS A 3 0.49 6.72 15.53
CA LYS A 3 1.38 7.57 16.34
C LYS A 3 2.84 7.50 15.88
N GLU A 4 3.35 6.32 15.54
CA GLU A 4 4.72 6.15 15.01
C GLU A 4 4.90 6.86 13.67
N ILE A 5 3.90 6.81 12.78
CA ILE A 5 3.95 7.52 11.48
C ILE A 5 4.00 9.04 11.69
N GLN A 6 3.24 9.55 12.66
CA GLN A 6 3.26 10.97 13.00
C GLN A 6 4.60 11.39 13.60
N ASP A 7 5.16 10.57 14.47
CA ASP A 7 6.48 10.77 15.08
C ASP A 7 7.58 10.87 14.01
N LEU A 8 7.63 9.92 13.07
CA LEU A 8 8.57 9.94 11.95
C LEU A 8 8.45 11.17 11.04
N ARG A 9 7.27 11.78 10.96
CA ARG A 9 7.02 12.97 10.12
C ARG A 9 7.37 14.28 10.81
N THR A 10 7.27 14.34 12.13
CA THR A 10 7.28 15.61 12.88
C THR A 10 8.46 15.76 13.82
N ASN A 11 9.08 14.65 14.22
CA ASN A 11 10.19 14.66 15.17
C ASN A 11 11.51 14.37 14.47
N ALA A 12 12.55 15.13 14.84
CA ALA A 12 13.91 14.88 14.42
C ALA A 12 14.42 13.58 15.07
N ARG A 13 14.96 12.67 14.26
CA ARG A 13 15.59 11.43 14.73
C ARG A 13 17.10 11.67 14.92
N ILE A 14 17.62 11.28 16.08
CA ILE A 14 19.05 11.32 16.35
C ILE A 14 19.69 10.08 15.73
N PHE A 15 20.61 10.27 14.78
CA PHE A 15 21.41 9.20 14.22
C PHE A 15 22.70 9.06 15.03
N GLN A 16 22.77 8.03 15.88
CA GLN A 16 23.99 7.67 16.61
C GLN A 16 24.90 6.73 15.82
N LEU A 17 24.49 6.34 14.61
CA LEU A 17 25.21 5.36 13.79
C LEU A 17 26.49 5.99 13.23
N SER A 18 27.62 5.46 13.68
CA SER A 18 28.94 5.97 13.32
C SER A 18 29.63 5.13 12.24
N LYS A 19 28.95 4.15 11.62
CA LYS A 19 29.51 3.31 10.54
C LYS A 19 28.65 3.30 9.28
N CYS A 20 29.29 3.44 8.12
CA CYS A 20 28.64 3.39 6.81
C CYS A 20 28.17 1.96 6.53
N THR A 21 26.92 1.78 6.11
CA THR A 21 26.38 0.44 5.83
C THR A 21 27.06 -0.21 4.62
N ALA A 22 27.46 0.57 3.61
CA ALA A 22 28.06 0.03 2.39
C ALA A 22 29.53 -0.39 2.55
N CYS A 23 30.36 0.40 3.25
CA CYS A 23 31.79 0.15 3.36
C CYS A 23 32.23 -0.29 4.77
N THR A 24 31.34 -0.27 5.76
CA THR A 24 31.56 -0.64 7.17
C THR A 24 32.57 0.22 7.96
N PHE A 25 33.22 1.18 7.30
CA PHE A 25 34.10 2.16 7.93
C PHE A 25 33.32 3.21 8.70
N THR A 26 34.02 3.93 9.57
CA THR A 26 33.44 5.05 10.32
C THR A 26 32.91 6.12 9.38
N LEU A 27 31.68 6.59 9.62
CA LEU A 27 31.12 7.73 8.92
C LEU A 27 31.91 8.98 9.26
N ASP A 28 32.40 9.64 8.23
CA ASP A 28 32.87 11.02 8.25
C ASP A 28 31.92 11.88 7.41
N LEU A 29 32.04 13.20 7.59
CA LEU A 29 31.22 14.16 6.86
C LEU A 29 31.80 14.36 5.44
N PRO A 30 30.96 14.45 4.40
CA PRO A 30 29.49 14.47 4.40
C PRO A 30 28.84 13.08 4.40
N ALA A 31 27.80 12.93 5.23
CA ALA A 31 27.03 11.71 5.41
C ALA A 31 25.55 11.90 5.07
N VAL A 32 24.91 10.84 4.56
CA VAL A 32 23.48 10.78 4.28
C VAL A 32 22.84 9.74 5.19
N HIS A 33 21.79 10.14 5.90
CA HIS A 33 21.05 9.28 6.83
C HIS A 33 19.62 9.09 6.35
N PHE A 34 19.20 7.84 6.21
CA PHE A 34 17.83 7.48 5.86
C PHE A 34 17.01 7.18 7.11
N MET A 35 15.70 7.42 7.07
CA MET A 35 14.78 7.15 8.20
C MET A 35 14.63 5.66 8.54
N CYS A 36 15.12 4.76 7.68
CA CYS A 36 15.29 3.34 7.99
C CYS A 36 16.50 3.03 8.88
N MET A 37 17.19 4.06 9.39
CA MET A 37 18.41 4.00 10.20
C MET A 37 19.68 3.56 9.46
N HIS A 38 19.65 3.42 8.14
CA HIS A 38 20.88 3.22 7.37
C HIS A 38 21.57 4.55 7.07
N SER A 39 22.89 4.54 7.27
CA SER A 39 23.75 5.72 7.13
C SER A 39 24.85 5.39 6.14
N PHE A 40 25.13 6.31 5.22
CA PHE A 40 26.12 6.12 4.17
C PHE A 40 26.98 7.37 4.02
N HIS A 41 28.24 7.19 3.62
CA HIS A 41 29.02 8.28 3.07
C HIS A 41 28.39 8.76 1.76
N LEU A 42 28.45 10.07 1.49
CA LEU A 42 28.01 10.61 0.20
C LEU A 42 28.67 9.88 -0.98
N ARG A 43 29.98 9.57 -0.86
CA ARG A 43 30.73 8.82 -1.86
C ARG A 43 30.25 7.37 -2.05
N CYS A 44 29.79 6.71 -1.00
CA CYS A 44 29.32 5.33 -1.08
C CYS A 44 27.92 5.21 -1.69
N LEU A 45 27.17 6.32 -1.75
CA LEU A 45 25.81 6.36 -2.27
C LEU A 45 25.76 6.66 -3.78
N GLY A 46 26.78 7.35 -4.31
CA GLY A 46 26.83 7.75 -5.72
C GLY A 46 25.65 8.64 -6.09
N ASP A 47 25.00 8.37 -7.23
CA ASP A 47 23.84 9.13 -7.71
C ASP A 47 22.50 8.76 -7.02
N ASN A 48 22.49 7.79 -6.11
CA ASN A 48 21.26 7.27 -5.47
C ASN A 48 20.94 7.95 -4.13
N GLU A 49 21.05 9.27 -4.06
CA GLU A 49 20.84 10.04 -2.81
C GLU A 49 19.40 9.99 -2.27
N LYS A 50 18.44 9.55 -3.09
CA LYS A 50 17.00 9.60 -2.80
C LYS A 50 16.46 8.36 -2.10
N GLU A 51 17.13 7.21 -2.23
CA GLU A 51 16.64 5.93 -1.72
C GLU A 51 17.76 5.16 -1.00
N CYS A 52 17.40 4.46 0.08
CA CYS A 52 18.33 3.58 0.76
C CYS A 52 18.57 2.32 -0.09
N PRO A 53 19.80 2.00 -0.49
CA PRO A 53 20.08 0.84 -1.36
C PRO A 53 19.72 -0.50 -0.71
N GLU A 54 19.77 -0.58 0.62
CA GLU A 54 19.45 -1.80 1.40
C GLU A 54 17.95 -2.04 1.57
N CYS A 55 17.11 -1.00 1.45
CA CYS A 55 15.66 -1.13 1.68
C CYS A 55 14.83 -0.88 0.42
N ALA A 56 15.43 -0.26 -0.60
CA ALA A 56 14.74 0.05 -1.86
C ALA A 56 14.22 -1.21 -2.59
N PRO A 57 14.96 -2.34 -2.66
CA PRO A 57 14.45 -3.54 -3.33
C PRO A 57 13.15 -4.07 -2.70
N GLU A 58 13.14 -4.21 -1.37
CA GLU A 58 12.00 -4.70 -0.61
C GLU A 58 10.84 -3.70 -0.68
N TYR A 59 11.12 -2.40 -0.54
CA TYR A 59 10.11 -1.36 -0.65
C TYR A 59 9.43 -1.36 -2.03
N ARG A 60 10.20 -1.50 -3.11
CA ARG A 60 9.66 -1.60 -4.47
C ARG A 60 8.80 -2.86 -4.65
N SER A 61 9.25 -4.00 -4.13
CA SER A 61 8.47 -5.25 -4.18
C SER A 61 7.11 -5.11 -3.47
N VAL A 62 7.10 -4.50 -2.28
CA VAL A 62 5.86 -4.25 -1.52
C VAL A 62 4.94 -3.28 -2.27
N LEU A 63 5.48 -2.22 -2.87
CA LEU A 63 4.71 -1.27 -3.67
C LEU A 63 4.11 -1.92 -4.92
N GLU A 64 4.88 -2.77 -5.61
CA GLU A 64 4.40 -3.51 -6.77
C GLU A 64 3.30 -4.50 -6.38
N MET A 65 3.48 -5.25 -5.30
CA MET A 65 2.46 -6.14 -4.77
C MET A 65 1.16 -5.37 -4.47
N LYS A 66 1.26 -4.22 -3.79
CA LYS A 66 0.11 -3.35 -3.51
C LYS A 66 -0.57 -2.89 -4.81
N ARG A 67 0.18 -2.42 -5.80
CA ARG A 67 -0.35 -2.00 -7.10
C ARG A 67 -1.08 -3.15 -7.81
N ASN A 68 -0.51 -4.36 -7.77
CA ASN A 68 -1.11 -5.55 -8.38
C ASN A 68 -2.44 -5.92 -7.70
N LEU A 69 -2.51 -5.82 -6.36
CA LEU A 69 -3.74 -6.02 -5.61
C LEU A 69 -4.80 -4.95 -5.96
N GLU A 70 -4.41 -3.68 -6.07
CA GLU A 70 -5.31 -2.59 -6.46
C GLU A 70 -5.83 -2.74 -7.90
N GLN A 71 -5.00 -3.24 -8.82
CA GLN A 71 -5.43 -3.52 -10.19
C GLN A 71 -6.39 -4.71 -10.24
N ASN A 72 -6.12 -5.78 -9.48
CA ASN A 72 -7.00 -6.94 -9.39
C ASN A 72 -8.37 -6.58 -8.77
N SER A 73 -8.41 -5.58 -7.89
CA SER A 73 -9.68 -5.06 -7.33
C SER A 73 -10.58 -4.40 -8.39
N LYS A 74 -10.01 -3.88 -9.47
CA LYS A 74 -10.77 -3.24 -10.56
C LYS A 74 -11.37 -4.25 -11.54
N ASP A 75 -10.90 -5.49 -11.52
CA ASP A 75 -11.27 -6.53 -12.50
C ASP A 75 -12.21 -7.56 -11.84
N GLN A 76 -13.45 -7.13 -11.61
CA GLN A 76 -14.47 -7.95 -10.95
C GLN A 76 -14.85 -9.18 -11.80
N ASP A 77 -14.82 -9.07 -13.12
CA ASP A 77 -15.15 -10.15 -14.04
C ASP A 77 -14.15 -11.30 -13.95
N ARG A 78 -12.86 -10.98 -13.82
CA ARG A 78 -11.82 -11.98 -13.56
C ARG A 78 -12.08 -12.76 -12.27
N PHE A 79 -12.50 -12.06 -11.20
CA PHE A 79 -12.87 -12.72 -9.95
C PHE A 79 -14.05 -13.68 -10.14
N PHE A 80 -15.15 -13.24 -10.75
CA PHE A 80 -16.32 -14.11 -10.97
C PHE A 80 -16.00 -15.29 -11.87
N ASN A 81 -15.18 -15.11 -12.90
CA ASN A 81 -14.72 -16.21 -13.76
C ASN A 81 -13.86 -17.21 -12.99
N GLN A 82 -13.01 -16.74 -12.08
CA GLN A 82 -12.15 -17.59 -11.26
C GLN A 82 -12.94 -18.35 -10.18
N VAL A 83 -13.99 -17.74 -9.62
CA VAL A 83 -14.92 -18.42 -8.70
C VAL A 83 -15.71 -19.50 -9.44
N LYS A 84 -16.18 -19.22 -10.66
CA LYS A 84 -16.96 -20.18 -11.48
C LYS A 84 -16.13 -21.36 -11.98
N SER A 85 -14.84 -21.15 -12.27
CA SER A 85 -13.94 -22.20 -12.76
C SER A 85 -13.24 -22.99 -11.65
N SER A 86 -13.26 -22.49 -10.40
CA SER A 86 -12.65 -23.18 -9.27
C SER A 86 -13.50 -24.35 -8.78
N LYS A 87 -12.81 -25.39 -8.31
CA LYS A 87 -13.44 -26.54 -7.62
C LYS A 87 -14.04 -26.15 -6.28
N ASP A 88 -13.46 -25.15 -5.62
CA ASP A 88 -13.99 -24.56 -4.39
C ASP A 88 -14.02 -23.03 -4.54
N GLY A 89 -15.22 -22.50 -4.77
CA GLY A 89 -15.46 -21.06 -4.89
C GLY A 89 -15.28 -20.31 -3.57
N PHE A 90 -15.50 -20.97 -2.42
CA PHE A 90 -15.38 -20.32 -1.12
C PHE A 90 -13.93 -20.03 -0.78
N SER A 91 -13.01 -20.95 -1.07
CA SER A 91 -11.56 -20.70 -0.91
C SER A 91 -11.08 -19.48 -1.71
N VAL A 92 -11.57 -19.31 -2.95
CA VAL A 92 -11.24 -18.14 -3.79
C VAL A 92 -11.78 -16.85 -3.18
N ILE A 93 -13.01 -16.87 -2.68
CA ILE A 93 -13.63 -15.71 -2.00
C ILE A 93 -12.82 -15.35 -0.73
N ALA A 94 -12.46 -16.35 0.08
CA ALA A 94 -11.69 -16.15 1.31
C ALA A 94 -10.30 -15.58 1.02
N GLU A 95 -9.64 -16.03 -0.05
CA GLU A 95 -8.33 -15.50 -0.48
C GLU A 95 -8.44 -14.03 -0.93
N TYR A 96 -9.43 -13.70 -1.76
CA TYR A 96 -9.65 -12.33 -2.23
C TYR A 96 -10.05 -11.38 -1.10
N PHE A 97 -10.85 -11.86 -0.15
CA PHE A 97 -11.23 -11.11 1.04
C PHE A 97 -10.04 -10.90 1.99
N GLY A 98 -9.26 -11.94 2.25
CA GLY A 98 -8.05 -11.87 3.08
C GLY A 98 -6.98 -10.94 2.51
N LYS A 99 -6.89 -10.84 1.17
CA LYS A 99 -6.02 -9.88 0.48
C LYS A 99 -6.58 -8.45 0.43
N GLY A 100 -7.78 -8.21 0.96
CA GLY A 100 -8.43 -6.90 0.98
C GLY A 100 -8.88 -6.39 -0.39
N ILE A 101 -8.91 -7.26 -1.42
CA ILE A 101 -9.23 -6.90 -2.82
C ILE A 101 -10.73 -6.55 -2.96
N ILE A 102 -11.58 -7.26 -2.22
CA ILE A 102 -13.06 -7.10 -2.21
C ILE A 102 -13.53 -6.17 -1.09
N SER A 103 -12.67 -5.87 -0.11
CA SER A 103 -13.05 -5.17 1.13
C SER A 103 -13.19 -3.65 0.98
N LYS A 104 -13.17 -3.11 -0.25
CA LYS A 104 -13.50 -1.70 -0.48
C LYS A 104 -15.02 -1.55 -0.39
N ILE A 105 -15.53 -1.50 0.83
CA ILE A 105 -16.84 -0.93 1.13
C ILE A 105 -16.73 0.52 0.66
N SER A 106 -17.21 0.79 -0.57
CA SER A 106 -17.68 2.13 -0.88
C SER A 106 -18.68 2.42 0.23
N ASN A 107 -18.42 3.45 1.02
CA ASN A 107 -19.42 3.99 1.92
C ASN A 107 -20.50 4.58 1.02
N GLY A 108 -21.32 3.69 0.45
CA GLY A 108 -22.45 4.01 -0.39
C GLY A 108 -23.41 4.71 0.52
N SER A 109 -23.41 6.04 0.41
CA SER A 109 -24.55 6.88 0.78
C SER A 109 -25.82 6.12 0.43
N THR A 110 -26.53 5.72 1.48
CA THR A 110 -27.88 5.17 1.43
C THR A 110 -28.77 6.11 0.62
N SER A 111 -28.92 5.86 -0.69
CA SER A 111 -30.08 6.33 -1.43
C SER A 111 -31.22 5.38 -1.08
N GLY A 112 -32.18 5.89 -0.31
CA GLY A 112 -33.30 5.17 0.27
C GLY A 112 -34.20 4.43 -0.74
N PRO A 113 -35.20 3.68 -0.22
CA PRO A 113 -35.98 2.75 -1.00
C PRO A 113 -36.78 3.46 -2.10
N ARG A 114 -36.75 2.84 -3.29
CA ARG A 114 -37.58 3.16 -4.44
C ARG A 114 -39.05 3.10 -4.02
N SER A 115 -39.72 4.25 -3.96
CA SER A 115 -41.18 4.29 -3.90
C SER A 115 -41.71 4.08 -5.32
N GLY A 116 -42.28 2.90 -5.56
CA GLY A 116 -43.10 2.67 -6.72
C GLY A 116 -44.42 3.41 -6.55
N THR A 117 -44.74 4.29 -7.50
CA THR A 117 -46.08 4.89 -7.58
C THR A 117 -46.86 4.09 -8.60
N ALA A 118 -47.73 3.21 -8.10
CA ALA A 118 -48.81 2.63 -8.87
C ALA A 118 -49.98 3.62 -8.94
N SER A 119 -50.41 3.89 -10.17
CA SER A 119 -51.79 4.09 -10.65
C SER A 119 -52.74 5.01 -9.88
N SER A 120 -53.30 6.04 -10.55
CA SER A 120 -54.75 6.16 -10.78
C SER A 120 -55.16 7.40 -11.61
N SER A 121 -56.30 7.20 -12.27
CA SER A 121 -57.04 7.95 -13.29
C SER A 121 -57.72 9.26 -12.86
N SER A 122 -58.34 9.91 -13.85
CA SER A 122 -59.40 10.96 -13.85
C SER A 122 -58.89 12.39 -14.06
N GLY A 123 -59.48 13.27 -14.86
CA GLY A 123 -60.69 13.29 -15.69
C GLY A 123 -60.92 14.74 -16.17
N PHE A 124 -61.66 14.87 -17.28
CA PHE A 124 -62.03 16.08 -18.06
C PHE A 124 -60.98 16.62 -19.03
#